data_AF-A0A8J6MQZ9-F1
#
_entry.id   AF-A0A8J6MQZ9-F1
#
_cell.length_a   1.000
_cell.length_b   1.000
_cell.length_c   1.000
_cell.angle_alpha   90.00
_cell.angle_beta   90.00
_cell.angle_gamma   90.00
#
_symmetry.space_group_name_H-M   'P 1'
#
loop_
_entity.id
_entity.type
_entity.pdbx_description
1 polymer ?
#
loop_
_entity_poly.entity_id
_entity_poly.type
_entity_poly.pdbx_seq_one_letter_code
_entity_poly.pdbx_strand_id
1 'polypeptide(L)'
;MGSCYYSNSIKNFIDDSEDSIFGKLSIAHAHELDELQKAAWLAQIRILKEQLIQIETGHIFFELSIPRMGKRVDNVLIIGDTIFVLEFKVGAETHEKHGKDQVIDYSLDLKNFHENSHSCKIVPILVSTEASSKDNKFAQYEDQIHHPLLINKSAIGQTLLLFTCSETESIDPYAWIQSRYKPTPTIIEAARVLYQGHSVANITRNDADAINLSLTTRCIDAIINTAKLSGHKTICFVTGVPGAGKTLAGLNIAIQRKNTHQDEHAIFLSGNGPLVDVLREALSQDEARRSKNTSEKVSKKESLRKTRSFIQNIHHFRDEYFEDKTPPVEKVVIFDEAQRAWNRAKTSEFMKAKKGIQNFGMSESEFLISVMDRHEGACTIICLIGGGQEINTGEAGLEEWFKSLKERFPHWKIFYSDLIVHDNNYVKDPALISWMESHAKAEPNLHLGVSLRSFRAEKLSAFVKSALDLKKAEAKQIYTENLRSKYPIVL
;
A
#
# COMPACT_ATOMS: atom_id res chain seq x y z
N MET A 1 14.83 -8.34 -7.77
CA MET A 1 14.05 -8.25 -9.02
C MET A 1 13.87 -6.78 -9.30
N GLY A 2 13.75 -6.34 -10.55
CA GLY A 2 13.64 -4.91 -10.86
C GLY A 2 12.19 -4.46 -10.87
N SER A 3 12.01 -3.14 -11.00
CA SER A 3 10.74 -2.50 -11.37
C SER A 3 10.12 -3.11 -12.64
N CYS A 4 10.88 -3.82 -13.48
CA CYS A 4 10.41 -4.60 -14.63
C CYS A 4 11.15 -5.95 -14.73
N TYR A 5 10.64 -6.88 -15.55
CA TYR A 5 11.29 -8.18 -15.79
C TYR A 5 12.29 -8.14 -16.94
N TYR A 6 12.02 -7.30 -17.94
CA TYR A 6 12.94 -7.03 -19.05
C TYR A 6 12.91 -5.54 -19.36
N SER A 7 14.08 -4.98 -19.66
CA SER A 7 14.26 -3.61 -20.09
C SER A 7 15.42 -3.51 -21.07
N ASN A 8 15.22 -2.82 -22.20
CA ASN A 8 16.29 -2.55 -23.16
C ASN A 8 15.90 -1.42 -24.12
N SER A 9 16.87 -0.90 -24.87
CA SER A 9 16.57 -0.07 -26.03
C SER A 9 15.77 -0.87 -27.06
N ILE A 10 14.92 -0.21 -27.84
CA ILE A 10 14.12 -0.87 -28.89
C ILE A 10 15.02 -1.58 -29.90
N LYS A 11 16.12 -0.95 -30.30
CA LYS A 11 17.12 -1.55 -31.20
C LYS A 11 17.67 -2.87 -30.64
N ASN A 12 18.17 -2.86 -29.41
CA ASN A 12 18.71 -4.07 -28.79
C ASN A 12 17.63 -5.13 -28.54
N PHE A 13 16.38 -4.73 -28.29
CA PHE A 13 15.27 -5.68 -28.16
C PHE A 13 14.95 -6.40 -29.47
N ILE A 14 15.07 -5.72 -30.61
CA ILE A 14 14.92 -6.34 -31.93
C ILE A 14 16.06 -7.34 -32.18
N ASP A 15 17.29 -6.96 -31.80
CA ASP A 15 18.50 -7.76 -32.00
C ASP A 15 18.60 -8.97 -31.05
N ASP A 16 18.14 -8.87 -29.80
CA ASP A 16 18.10 -9.97 -28.82
C ASP A 16 17.26 -11.13 -29.36
N SER A 17 17.65 -12.40 -29.15
CA SER A 17 16.80 -13.54 -29.56
C SER A 17 15.50 -13.63 -28.74
N GLU A 18 14.44 -14.21 -29.32
CA GLU A 18 13.18 -14.44 -28.59
C GLU A 18 13.40 -15.24 -27.30
N ASP A 19 14.22 -16.29 -27.38
CA ASP A 19 14.56 -17.15 -26.25
C ASP A 19 15.34 -16.41 -25.15
N SER A 20 16.19 -15.45 -25.51
CA SER A 20 16.93 -14.62 -24.54
C SER A 20 15.98 -13.72 -23.76
N ILE A 21 15.06 -13.04 -24.46
CA ILE A 21 14.05 -12.17 -23.83
C ILE A 21 13.12 -13.00 -22.95
N PHE A 22 12.59 -14.10 -23.50
CA PHE A 22 11.73 -15.02 -22.75
C PHE A 22 12.44 -15.63 -21.54
N GLY A 23 13.73 -15.97 -21.66
CA GLY A 23 14.56 -16.44 -20.57
C GLY A 23 14.69 -15.41 -19.45
N LYS A 24 14.94 -14.14 -19.78
CA LYS A 24 14.99 -13.02 -18.81
C LYS A 24 13.64 -12.86 -18.08
N LEU A 25 12.52 -12.89 -18.81
CA LEU A 25 11.18 -12.83 -18.23
C LEU A 25 10.90 -14.00 -17.28
N SER A 26 11.24 -15.21 -17.71
CA SER A 26 11.01 -16.45 -16.95
C SER A 26 11.84 -16.49 -15.67
N ILE A 27 13.08 -15.99 -15.70
CA ILE A 27 13.94 -15.91 -14.51
C ILE A 27 13.42 -14.87 -13.51
N ALA A 28 12.92 -13.73 -14.01
CA ALA A 28 12.40 -12.66 -13.17
C ALA A 28 11.02 -12.99 -12.56
N HIS A 29 10.27 -13.90 -13.18
CA HIS A 29 8.98 -14.35 -12.69
C HIS A 29 9.14 -15.34 -11.52
N ALA A 30 8.77 -14.89 -10.33
CA ALA A 30 8.96 -15.66 -9.09
C ALA A 30 7.97 -16.81 -8.88
N HIS A 31 6.94 -16.94 -9.72
CA HIS A 31 5.89 -17.95 -9.58
C HIS A 31 6.00 -19.05 -10.64
N GLU A 32 5.27 -20.15 -10.42
CA GLU A 32 5.13 -21.20 -11.43
C GLU A 32 4.52 -20.59 -12.70
N LEU A 33 5.20 -20.81 -13.83
CA LEU A 33 4.84 -20.22 -15.10
C LEU A 33 3.90 -21.17 -15.84
N ASP A 34 2.63 -20.79 -15.91
CA ASP A 34 1.65 -21.57 -16.67
C ASP A 34 1.87 -21.44 -18.18
N GLU A 35 1.33 -22.39 -18.94
CA GLU A 35 1.49 -22.44 -20.41
C GLU A 35 0.83 -21.26 -21.13
N LEU A 36 -0.22 -20.67 -20.55
CA LEU A 36 -0.91 -19.53 -21.15
C LEU A 36 -0.04 -18.27 -21.06
N GLN A 37 0.62 -18.04 -19.93
CA GLN A 37 1.54 -16.93 -19.73
C GLN A 37 2.76 -17.06 -20.65
N LYS A 38 3.30 -18.28 -20.82
CA LYS A 38 4.39 -18.53 -21.77
C LYS A 38 3.99 -18.16 -23.20
N ALA A 39 2.84 -18.66 -23.65
CA ALA A 39 2.33 -18.39 -24.98
C ALA A 39 2.05 -16.90 -25.19
N ALA A 40 1.50 -16.24 -24.17
CA ALA A 40 1.22 -14.80 -24.21
C ALA A 40 2.51 -13.98 -24.37
N TRP A 41 3.56 -14.24 -23.57
CA TRP A 41 4.82 -13.51 -23.70
C TRP A 41 5.51 -13.76 -25.04
N LEU A 42 5.55 -15.00 -25.53
CA LEU A 42 6.15 -15.29 -26.84
C LEU A 42 5.40 -14.58 -27.97
N ALA A 43 4.06 -14.53 -27.90
CA ALA A 43 3.26 -13.77 -28.86
C ALA A 43 3.56 -12.26 -28.78
N GLN A 44 3.62 -11.69 -27.58
CA GLN A 44 3.96 -10.27 -27.37
C GLN A 44 5.35 -9.94 -27.93
N ILE A 45 6.37 -10.76 -27.64
CA ILE A 45 7.74 -10.55 -28.12
C ILE A 45 7.76 -10.53 -29.65
N ARG A 46 7.14 -11.51 -30.30
CA ARG A 46 7.09 -11.59 -31.78
C ARG A 46 6.41 -10.37 -32.40
N ILE A 47 5.22 -10.03 -31.90
CA ILE A 47 4.43 -8.90 -32.40
C ILE A 47 5.22 -7.60 -32.24
N LEU A 48 5.79 -7.35 -31.05
CA LEU A 48 6.52 -6.11 -30.78
C LEU A 48 7.81 -6.03 -31.61
N LYS A 49 8.53 -7.14 -31.81
CA LYS A 49 9.70 -7.14 -32.69
C LYS A 49 9.36 -6.76 -34.12
N GLU A 50 8.28 -7.33 -34.67
CA GLU A 50 7.82 -7.00 -36.03
C GLU A 50 7.38 -5.54 -36.13
N GLN A 51 6.62 -5.06 -35.15
CA GLN A 51 5.99 -3.74 -35.18
C GLN A 51 6.95 -2.59 -34.85
N LEU A 52 8.06 -2.84 -34.15
CA LEU A 52 9.00 -1.81 -33.73
C LEU A 52 10.19 -1.63 -34.69
N ILE A 53 10.27 -2.38 -35.80
CA ILE A 53 11.38 -2.30 -36.77
C ILE A 53 11.61 -0.87 -37.27
N GLN A 54 10.56 -0.09 -37.45
CA GLN A 54 10.63 1.29 -37.95
C GLN A 54 10.89 2.34 -36.86
N ILE A 55 11.00 1.92 -35.59
CA ILE A 55 11.25 2.84 -34.46
C ILE A 55 12.75 2.81 -34.14
N GLU A 56 13.46 3.84 -34.57
CA GLU A 56 14.93 3.90 -34.42
C GLU A 56 15.38 4.16 -32.98
N THR A 57 14.64 5.00 -32.25
CA THR A 57 14.98 5.44 -30.90
C THR A 57 13.84 5.19 -29.93
N GLY A 58 14.16 4.58 -28.78
CA GLY A 58 13.21 4.39 -27.69
C GLY A 58 13.63 3.23 -26.80
N HIS A 59 12.83 2.99 -25.77
CA HIS A 59 13.09 1.97 -24.75
C HIS A 59 11.83 1.17 -24.48
N ILE A 60 12.00 -0.12 -24.24
CA ILE A 60 10.90 -1.05 -23.95
C ILE A 60 11.10 -1.68 -22.58
N PHE A 61 10.00 -1.81 -21.85
CA PHE A 61 9.91 -2.50 -20.57
C PHE A 61 8.81 -3.56 -20.67
N PHE A 62 9.08 -4.77 -20.16
CA PHE A 62 8.06 -5.81 -19.98
C PHE A 62 7.78 -6.02 -18.50
N GLU A 63 6.52 -6.31 -18.20
CA GLU A 63 6.05 -6.66 -16.85
C GLU A 63 6.46 -5.57 -15.84
N LEU A 64 6.17 -4.32 -16.18
CA LEU A 64 6.55 -3.15 -15.38
C LEU A 64 5.65 -3.06 -14.15
N SER A 65 6.22 -3.24 -12.97
CA SER A 65 5.57 -2.99 -11.68
C SER A 65 5.35 -1.50 -11.45
N ILE A 66 4.10 -1.11 -11.19
CA ILE A 66 3.77 0.23 -10.73
C ILE A 66 4.03 0.30 -9.20
N PRO A 67 4.90 1.20 -8.71
CA PRO A 67 5.23 1.29 -7.30
C PRO A 67 3.99 1.34 -6.39
N ARG A 68 3.98 0.50 -5.36
CA ARG A 68 2.93 0.33 -4.34
C ARG A 68 1.53 -0.08 -4.79
N MET A 69 1.25 -0.09 -6.09
CA MET A 69 -0.08 -0.42 -6.60
C MET A 69 -0.35 -1.92 -6.67
N GLY A 70 0.70 -2.76 -6.59
CA GLY A 70 0.58 -4.21 -6.68
C GLY A 70 0.10 -4.67 -8.07
N LYS A 71 0.43 -3.88 -9.10
CA LYS A 71 0.01 -4.09 -10.49
C LYS A 71 1.24 -4.09 -11.39
N ARG A 72 1.19 -4.89 -12.46
CA ARG A 72 2.19 -4.88 -13.53
C ARG A 72 1.54 -4.56 -14.87
N VAL A 73 2.18 -3.68 -15.62
CA VAL A 73 1.83 -3.38 -17.02
C VAL A 73 2.55 -4.37 -17.92
N ASP A 74 1.86 -4.96 -18.89
CA ASP A 74 2.44 -5.92 -19.83
C ASP A 74 3.66 -5.32 -20.52
N ASN A 75 3.47 -4.15 -21.17
CA ASN A 75 4.57 -3.43 -21.81
C ASN A 75 4.45 -1.92 -21.62
N VAL A 76 5.60 -1.28 -21.40
CA VAL A 76 5.73 0.18 -21.49
C VAL A 76 6.80 0.51 -22.52
N LEU A 77 6.49 1.46 -23.40
CA LEU A 77 7.44 2.02 -24.37
C LEU A 77 7.65 3.49 -24.06
N ILE A 78 8.91 3.93 -24.08
CA ILE A 78 9.26 5.35 -24.01
C ILE A 78 9.91 5.72 -25.33
N ILE A 79 9.27 6.62 -26.07
CA ILE A 79 9.74 7.10 -27.38
C ILE A 79 9.63 8.63 -27.35
N GLY A 80 10.77 9.31 -27.39
CA GLY A 80 10.82 10.77 -27.22
C GLY A 80 10.22 11.19 -25.88
N ASP A 81 9.21 12.05 -25.93
CA ASP A 81 8.50 12.61 -24.77
C ASP A 81 7.26 11.82 -24.34
N THR A 82 6.98 10.69 -25.01
CA THR A 82 5.71 9.98 -24.88
C THR A 82 5.92 8.61 -24.26
N ILE A 83 5.09 8.30 -23.25
CA ILE A 83 5.01 6.99 -22.60
C ILE A 83 3.81 6.25 -23.19
N PHE A 84 4.03 5.10 -23.82
CA PHE A 84 2.96 4.21 -24.27
C PHE A 84 2.79 3.07 -23.28
N VAL A 85 1.56 2.89 -22.80
CA VAL A 85 1.19 1.85 -21.85
C VAL A 85 0.37 0.83 -22.61
N LEU A 86 0.92 -0.36 -22.84
CA LEU A 86 0.30 -1.40 -23.63
C LEU A 86 -0.26 -2.50 -22.72
N GLU A 87 -1.50 -2.86 -22.96
CA GLU A 87 -2.16 -4.05 -22.39
C GLU A 87 -2.48 -5.02 -23.54
N PHE A 88 -1.98 -6.24 -23.47
CA PHE A 88 -2.19 -7.27 -24.49
C PHE A 88 -3.32 -8.22 -24.09
N LYS A 89 -4.23 -8.46 -25.04
CA LYS A 89 -5.20 -9.55 -25.00
C LYS A 89 -4.94 -10.47 -26.20
N VAL A 90 -4.02 -11.42 -26.00
CA VAL A 90 -3.60 -12.39 -27.02
C VAL A 90 -4.77 -13.31 -27.36
N GLY A 91 -5.06 -13.46 -28.66
CA GLY A 91 -6.18 -14.23 -29.18
C GLY A 91 -7.53 -13.51 -29.14
N ALA A 92 -7.62 -12.30 -28.58
CA ALA A 92 -8.88 -11.60 -28.48
C ALA A 92 -9.32 -11.00 -29.83
N GLU A 93 -10.52 -11.36 -30.26
CA GLU A 93 -11.17 -10.85 -31.49
C GLU A 93 -11.91 -9.53 -31.27
N THR A 94 -12.11 -9.12 -30.01
CA THR A 94 -12.82 -7.88 -29.68
C THR A 94 -12.09 -7.07 -28.60
N HIS A 95 -12.35 -5.77 -28.59
CA HIS A 95 -11.82 -4.86 -27.57
C HIS A 95 -12.78 -4.78 -26.38
N GLU A 96 -12.62 -5.72 -25.45
CA GLU A 96 -13.43 -5.80 -24.26
C GLU A 96 -13.30 -4.58 -23.35
N LYS A 97 -14.39 -4.25 -22.64
CA LYS A 97 -14.40 -3.13 -21.70
C LYS A 97 -13.37 -3.31 -20.57
N HIS A 98 -13.19 -4.54 -20.08
CA HIS A 98 -12.24 -4.83 -19.02
C HIS A 98 -10.80 -4.45 -19.41
N GLY A 99 -10.35 -4.81 -20.62
CA GLY A 99 -9.01 -4.44 -21.10
C GLY A 99 -8.82 -2.92 -21.24
N LYS A 100 -9.86 -2.20 -21.70
CA LYS A 100 -9.82 -0.73 -21.79
C LYS A 100 -9.69 -0.09 -20.42
N ASP A 101 -10.51 -0.56 -19.49
CA ASP A 101 -10.49 -0.10 -18.11
C ASP A 101 -9.13 -0.36 -17.44
N GLN A 102 -8.51 -1.50 -17.73
CA GLN A 102 -7.22 -1.91 -17.20
C GLN A 102 -6.08 -1.00 -17.68
N VAL A 103 -5.97 -0.75 -18.99
CA VAL A 103 -4.91 0.12 -19.54
C VAL A 103 -5.08 1.58 -19.11
N ILE A 104 -6.32 2.06 -18.98
CA ILE A 104 -6.61 3.38 -18.39
C ILE A 104 -6.14 3.42 -16.94
N ASP A 105 -6.48 2.40 -16.15
CA ASP A 105 -6.13 2.35 -14.74
C ASP A 105 -4.60 2.32 -14.55
N TYR A 106 -3.86 1.60 -15.39
CA TYR A 106 -2.39 1.63 -15.37
C TYR A 106 -1.82 3.00 -15.72
N SER A 107 -2.35 3.62 -16.76
CA SER A 107 -1.89 4.94 -17.22
C SER A 107 -2.11 6.00 -16.14
N LEU A 108 -3.28 5.96 -15.48
CA LEU A 108 -3.59 6.86 -14.38
C LEU A 108 -2.78 6.54 -13.12
N ASP A 109 -2.52 5.28 -12.82
CA ASP A 109 -1.69 4.89 -11.68
C ASP A 109 -0.24 5.36 -11.88
N LEU A 110 0.34 5.23 -13.08
CA LEU A 110 1.65 5.82 -13.43
C LEU A 110 1.61 7.34 -13.30
N LYS A 111 0.63 8.01 -13.90
CA LYS A 111 0.50 9.47 -13.86
C LYS A 111 0.43 10.05 -12.45
N ASN A 112 -0.19 9.31 -11.53
CA ASN A 112 -0.52 9.82 -10.21
C ASN A 112 0.43 9.38 -9.10
N PHE A 113 1.24 8.33 -9.32
CA PHE A 113 2.05 7.73 -8.26
C PHE A 113 3.51 7.50 -8.64
N HIS A 114 3.90 7.66 -9.90
CA HIS A 114 5.27 7.52 -10.36
C HIS A 114 5.84 8.91 -10.68
N GLU A 115 6.81 9.37 -9.89
CA GLU A 115 7.25 10.79 -9.90
C GLU A 115 7.59 11.32 -11.30
N ASN A 116 8.43 10.59 -12.04
CA ASN A 116 8.85 10.98 -13.38
C ASN A 116 7.77 10.77 -14.46
N SER A 117 6.56 10.33 -14.11
CA SER A 117 5.40 10.25 -15.02
C SER A 117 4.42 11.41 -14.85
N HIS A 118 4.55 12.25 -13.81
CA HIS A 118 3.56 13.26 -13.46
C HIS A 118 3.30 14.28 -14.57
N SER A 119 4.35 14.75 -15.24
CA SER A 119 4.28 15.72 -16.34
C SER A 119 4.28 15.08 -17.72
N CYS A 120 4.45 13.76 -17.82
CA CYS A 120 4.59 13.08 -19.10
C CYS A 120 3.25 12.90 -19.82
N LYS A 121 3.33 12.91 -21.15
CA LYS A 121 2.26 12.47 -22.03
C LYS A 121 2.17 10.94 -22.00
N ILE A 122 0.98 10.42 -21.70
CA ILE A 122 0.76 8.98 -21.59
C ILE A 122 -0.30 8.54 -22.61
N VAL A 123 0.01 7.53 -23.40
CA VAL A 123 -0.86 6.96 -24.41
C VAL A 123 -1.24 5.52 -24.02
N PRO A 124 -2.45 5.30 -23.49
CA PRO A 124 -2.95 3.96 -23.21
C PRO A 124 -3.29 3.24 -24.52
N ILE A 125 -2.80 2.01 -24.70
CA ILE A 125 -3.04 1.18 -25.87
C ILE A 125 -3.54 -0.20 -25.44
N LEU A 126 -4.74 -0.57 -25.86
CA LEU A 126 -5.23 -1.94 -25.74
C LEU A 126 -4.98 -2.68 -27.05
N VAL A 127 -4.19 -3.76 -26.97
CA VAL A 127 -3.85 -4.62 -28.11
C VAL A 127 -4.69 -5.91 -28.05
N SER A 128 -5.75 -5.98 -28.85
CA SER A 128 -6.50 -7.24 -29.06
C SER A 128 -6.01 -7.88 -30.34
N THR A 129 -5.23 -8.97 -30.25
CA THR A 129 -4.37 -9.39 -31.37
C THR A 129 -5.12 -9.80 -32.63
N GLU A 130 -6.34 -10.35 -32.49
CA GLU A 130 -7.16 -10.83 -33.62
C GLU A 130 -8.36 -9.91 -33.91
N ALA A 131 -8.43 -8.73 -33.29
CA ALA A 131 -9.51 -7.79 -33.53
C ALA A 131 -9.41 -7.11 -34.91
N SER A 132 -10.56 -6.72 -35.45
CA SER A 132 -10.60 -5.91 -36.66
C SER A 132 -10.01 -4.52 -36.42
N SER A 133 -9.36 -3.97 -37.45
CA SER A 133 -8.79 -2.63 -37.39
C SER A 133 -9.88 -1.60 -37.10
N LYS A 134 -9.55 -0.62 -36.26
CA LYS A 134 -10.47 0.43 -35.84
C LYS A 134 -9.82 1.80 -35.99
N ASP A 135 -10.61 2.76 -36.48
CA ASP A 135 -10.19 4.16 -36.50
C ASP A 135 -10.20 4.74 -35.08
N ASN A 136 -9.02 5.10 -34.60
CA ASN A 136 -8.84 5.71 -33.30
C ASN A 136 -8.96 7.24 -33.39
N LYS A 137 -9.59 7.82 -32.37
CA LYS A 137 -9.59 9.27 -32.18
C LYS A 137 -8.47 9.66 -31.24
N PHE A 138 -7.58 10.54 -31.68
CA PHE A 138 -6.43 11.03 -30.93
C PHE A 138 -6.83 12.19 -30.00
N ALA A 139 -7.79 11.94 -29.12
CA ALA A 139 -8.18 12.89 -28.08
C ALA A 139 -7.37 12.64 -26.80
N GLN A 140 -7.21 13.69 -26.00
CA GLN A 140 -6.55 13.63 -24.69
C GLN A 140 -7.39 14.30 -23.61
N TYR A 141 -7.23 13.83 -22.39
CA TYR A 141 -7.72 14.48 -21.18
C TYR A 141 -6.82 15.67 -20.81
N GLU A 142 -7.29 16.53 -19.90
CA GLU A 142 -6.56 17.72 -19.44
C GLU A 142 -5.23 17.38 -18.75
N ASP A 143 -5.13 16.18 -18.18
CA ASP A 143 -3.92 15.68 -17.54
C ASP A 143 -2.88 15.10 -18.53
N GLN A 144 -3.06 15.26 -19.84
CA GLN A 144 -2.18 14.73 -20.90
C GLN A 144 -2.17 13.19 -21.01
N ILE A 145 -3.15 12.51 -20.43
CA ILE A 145 -3.44 11.12 -20.76
C ILE A 145 -4.34 11.08 -22.01
N HIS A 146 -3.97 10.29 -23.00
CA HIS A 146 -4.82 10.09 -24.18
C HIS A 146 -6.01 9.17 -23.88
N HIS A 147 -7.08 9.34 -24.66
CA HIS A 147 -8.11 8.31 -24.73
C HIS A 147 -7.48 6.99 -25.20
N PRO A 148 -7.91 5.83 -24.68
CA PRO A 148 -7.31 4.56 -25.05
C PRO A 148 -7.41 4.28 -26.55
N LEU A 149 -6.27 3.96 -27.14
CA LEU A 149 -6.19 3.50 -28.51
C LEU A 149 -6.49 2.00 -28.53
N LEU A 150 -7.40 1.60 -29.40
CA LEU A 150 -7.83 0.22 -29.57
C LEU A 150 -7.26 -0.28 -30.89
N ILE A 151 -6.28 -1.18 -30.80
CA ILE A 151 -5.54 -1.64 -31.97
C ILE A 151 -5.38 -3.15 -31.96
N ASN A 152 -5.08 -3.71 -33.12
CA ASN A 152 -4.68 -5.10 -33.29
C ASN A 152 -3.16 -5.21 -33.47
N LYS A 153 -2.68 -6.44 -33.63
CA LYS A 153 -1.24 -6.75 -33.71
C LYS A 153 -0.50 -6.06 -34.86
N SER A 154 -1.18 -5.67 -35.94
CA SER A 154 -0.56 -5.10 -37.13
C SER A 154 -0.50 -3.57 -37.17
N ALA A 155 -1.13 -2.90 -36.21
CA ALA A 155 -1.25 -1.43 -36.22
C ALA A 155 -0.39 -0.73 -35.16
N ILE A 156 0.42 -1.46 -34.38
CA ILE A 156 1.21 -0.90 -33.27
C ILE A 156 2.24 0.09 -33.81
N GLY A 157 3.10 -0.33 -34.73
CA GLY A 157 4.20 0.50 -35.24
C GLY A 157 3.72 1.81 -35.86
N GLN A 158 2.73 1.70 -36.75
CA GLN A 158 2.11 2.88 -37.39
C GLN A 158 1.48 3.80 -36.35
N THR A 159 0.81 3.26 -35.34
CA THR A 159 0.19 4.08 -34.28
C THR A 159 1.23 4.82 -33.46
N LEU A 160 2.34 4.18 -33.09
CA LEU A 160 3.42 4.83 -32.33
C LEU A 160 4.04 5.99 -33.12
N LEU A 161 4.32 5.78 -34.41
CA LEU A 161 4.92 6.81 -35.28
C LEU A 161 4.10 8.11 -35.34
N LEU A 162 2.78 8.04 -35.23
CA LEU A 162 1.90 9.22 -35.21
C LEU A 162 2.17 10.17 -34.04
N PHE A 163 2.84 9.70 -32.99
CA PHE A 163 3.17 10.48 -31.79
C PHE A 163 4.63 10.94 -31.76
N THR A 164 5.47 10.47 -32.70
CA THR A 164 6.94 10.69 -32.67
C THR A 164 7.40 12.05 -33.20
N CYS A 165 6.50 12.92 -33.67
CA CYS A 165 6.83 14.21 -34.26
C CYS A 165 6.90 15.40 -33.26
N SER A 166 7.12 15.14 -31.97
CA SER A 166 7.11 16.17 -30.91
C SER A 166 8.50 16.81 -30.72
N GLU A 167 8.60 18.14 -30.67
CA GLU A 167 9.86 18.91 -30.45
C GLU A 167 10.22 19.12 -28.97
N THR A 168 9.60 18.38 -28.06
CA THR A 168 9.82 18.49 -26.60
C THR A 168 11.04 17.68 -26.14
N GLU A 169 11.49 17.95 -24.90
CA GLU A 169 12.57 17.16 -24.30
C GLU A 169 12.19 15.68 -24.18
N SER A 170 13.08 14.82 -24.69
CA SER A 170 12.95 13.37 -24.57
C SER A 170 13.01 12.95 -23.11
N ILE A 171 12.17 11.98 -22.73
CA ILE A 171 12.25 11.30 -21.44
C ILE A 171 13.51 10.45 -21.43
N ASP A 172 14.33 10.54 -20.38
CA ASP A 172 15.39 9.58 -20.12
C ASP A 172 14.79 8.29 -19.54
N PRO A 173 14.79 7.16 -20.28
CA PRO A 173 14.18 5.92 -19.81
C PRO A 173 14.86 5.34 -18.57
N TYR A 174 16.17 5.58 -18.39
CA TYR A 174 16.94 5.06 -17.27
C TYR A 174 16.66 5.86 -15.99
N ALA A 175 16.56 7.19 -16.08
CA ALA A 175 16.09 8.00 -14.96
C ALA A 175 14.61 7.76 -14.66
N TRP A 176 13.78 7.57 -15.68
CA TRP A 176 12.34 7.31 -15.52
C TRP A 176 12.09 6.03 -14.74
N ILE A 177 12.69 4.91 -15.12
CA ILE A 177 12.44 3.59 -14.47
C ILE A 177 12.93 3.50 -13.02
N GLN A 178 13.88 4.37 -12.63
CA GLN A 178 14.41 4.48 -11.27
C GLN A 178 13.62 5.48 -10.40
N SER A 179 12.56 6.06 -10.96
CA SER A 179 11.73 7.02 -10.26
C SER A 179 10.97 6.37 -9.11
N ARG A 180 11.00 7.05 -7.96
CA ARG A 180 10.31 6.64 -6.74
C ARG A 180 8.79 6.73 -6.86
N TYR A 181 8.10 6.05 -5.95
CA TYR A 181 6.72 6.36 -5.63
C TYR A 181 6.57 7.79 -5.09
N LYS A 182 5.64 8.55 -5.67
CA LYS A 182 5.26 9.89 -5.21
C LYS A 182 3.82 10.19 -5.64
N PRO A 183 2.85 10.23 -4.73
CA PRO A 183 1.49 10.67 -5.06
C PRO A 183 1.47 12.12 -5.52
N THR A 184 0.66 12.45 -6.53
CA THR A 184 0.44 13.84 -6.96
C THR A 184 -0.28 14.66 -5.87
N PRO A 185 -0.04 15.99 -5.80
CA PRO A 185 -0.75 16.87 -4.87
C PRO A 185 -2.27 16.78 -4.99
N THR A 186 -2.80 16.66 -6.21
CA THR A 186 -4.24 16.51 -6.48
C THR A 186 -4.81 15.23 -5.86
N ILE A 187 -4.09 14.11 -5.91
CA ILE A 187 -4.51 12.86 -5.26
C ILE A 187 -4.42 12.97 -3.74
N ILE A 188 -3.41 13.69 -3.23
CA ILE A 188 -3.26 13.96 -1.80
C ILE A 188 -4.42 14.81 -1.29
N GLU A 189 -4.76 15.89 -1.99
CA GLU A 189 -5.88 16.78 -1.69
C GLU A 189 -7.23 16.08 -1.81
N ALA A 190 -7.44 15.31 -2.88
CA ALA A 190 -8.68 14.60 -3.07
C ALA A 190 -8.89 13.52 -1.99
N ALA A 191 -7.82 12.84 -1.55
CA ALA A 191 -7.87 11.95 -0.39
C ALA A 191 -8.26 12.67 0.91
N ARG A 192 -7.86 13.94 1.09
CA ARG A 192 -8.27 14.76 2.24
C ARG A 192 -9.76 15.06 2.21
N VAL A 193 -10.27 15.51 1.05
CA VAL A 193 -11.70 15.86 0.86
C VAL A 193 -12.59 14.64 1.07
N LEU A 194 -12.19 13.49 0.51
CA LEU A 194 -12.89 12.21 0.66
C LEU A 194 -13.24 11.98 2.13
N TYR A 195 -12.26 12.14 3.01
CA TYR A 195 -12.42 11.91 4.45
C TYR A 195 -13.01 13.05 5.28
N GLN A 196 -12.88 14.31 4.87
CA GLN A 196 -13.57 15.41 5.56
C GLN A 196 -15.10 15.26 5.49
N GLY A 197 -15.63 14.68 4.40
CA GLY A 197 -17.05 14.32 4.29
C GLY A 197 -17.46 13.15 5.20
N HIS A 198 -16.52 12.30 5.61
CA HIS A 198 -16.71 11.22 6.56
C HIS A 198 -16.51 11.74 7.99
N SER A 199 -17.49 12.47 8.53
CA SER A 199 -17.40 12.84 9.94
C SER A 199 -17.33 11.56 10.78
N VAL A 200 -16.20 11.37 11.47
CA VAL A 200 -16.02 10.37 12.52
C VAL A 200 -17.13 10.52 13.57
N ALA A 201 -17.63 11.75 13.75
CA ALA A 201 -18.75 12.09 14.60
C ALA A 201 -20.05 11.33 14.26
N ASN A 202 -20.25 10.89 13.01
CA ASN A 202 -21.40 10.04 12.65
C ASN A 202 -21.21 8.55 13.03
N ILE A 203 -19.97 8.12 13.29
CA ILE A 203 -19.61 6.74 13.65
C ILE A 203 -19.49 6.59 15.19
N THR A 204 -19.01 7.61 15.90
CA THR A 204 -18.92 7.62 17.37
C THR A 204 -20.22 8.13 17.98
N ARG A 205 -21.15 7.21 18.27
CA ARG A 205 -22.49 7.52 18.83
C ARG A 205 -22.53 7.74 20.35
N ASN A 206 -21.43 7.63 21.10
CA ASN A 206 -21.41 7.90 22.55
C ASN A 206 -20.31 8.89 22.96
N ASP A 207 -20.62 9.74 23.93
CA ASP A 207 -19.77 10.86 24.38
C ASP A 207 -18.47 10.40 25.07
N ALA A 208 -18.45 9.26 25.76
CA ALA A 208 -17.23 8.72 26.39
C ALA A 208 -16.23 8.15 25.36
N ASP A 209 -16.75 7.58 24.27
CA ASP A 209 -15.99 6.96 23.18
C ASP A 209 -15.21 8.01 22.38
N ALA A 210 -15.82 9.19 22.19
CA ALA A 210 -15.21 10.32 21.48
C ALA A 210 -14.08 10.98 22.30
N ILE A 211 -14.18 11.00 23.64
CA ILE A 211 -13.19 11.65 24.51
C ILE A 211 -11.87 10.86 24.51
N ASN A 212 -11.91 9.53 24.67
CA ASN A 212 -10.68 8.71 24.73
C ASN A 212 -9.93 8.69 23.38
N LEU A 213 -10.68 8.57 22.27
CA LEU A 213 -10.12 8.68 20.93
C LEU A 213 -9.48 10.05 20.67
N SER A 214 -10.13 11.12 21.12
CA SER A 214 -9.62 12.50 21.01
C SER A 214 -8.36 12.73 21.85
N LEU A 215 -8.29 12.18 23.06
CA LEU A 215 -7.10 12.26 23.92
C LEU A 215 -5.91 11.55 23.28
N THR A 216 -6.11 10.31 22.81
CA THR A 216 -5.06 9.53 22.15
C THR A 216 -4.55 10.24 20.90
N THR A 217 -5.46 10.72 20.06
CA THR A 217 -5.12 11.47 18.84
C THR A 217 -4.32 12.74 19.17
N ARG A 218 -4.78 13.55 20.14
CA ARG A 218 -4.07 14.77 20.56
C ARG A 218 -2.68 14.47 21.14
N CYS A 219 -2.56 13.39 21.90
CA CYS A 219 -1.28 12.96 22.47
C CYS A 219 -0.28 12.59 21.36
N ILE A 220 -0.69 11.71 20.44
CA ILE A 220 0.10 11.35 19.26
C ILE A 220 0.46 12.60 18.47
N ASP A 221 -0.46 13.55 18.36
CA ASP A 221 -0.19 14.77 17.63
C ASP A 221 0.88 15.66 18.27
N ALA A 222 0.84 15.80 19.60
CA ALA A 222 1.86 16.51 20.34
C ALA A 222 3.24 15.83 20.19
N ILE A 223 3.27 14.49 20.23
CA ILE A 223 4.51 13.72 20.05
C ILE A 223 5.11 13.96 18.67
N ILE A 224 4.32 13.82 17.60
CA ILE A 224 4.78 14.03 16.23
C ILE A 224 5.28 15.48 16.03
N ASN A 225 4.57 16.48 16.56
CA ASN A 225 4.98 17.88 16.42
C ASN A 225 6.29 18.16 17.17
N THR A 226 6.45 17.57 18.36
CA THR A 226 7.70 17.66 19.13
C THR A 226 8.86 17.00 18.40
N ALA A 227 8.63 15.82 17.81
CA ALA A 227 9.62 15.09 17.03
C ALA A 227 10.14 15.95 15.87
N LYS A 228 9.26 16.66 15.16
CA LYS A 228 9.66 17.57 14.07
C LYS A 228 10.46 18.76 14.54
N LEU A 229 9.97 19.47 15.56
CA LEU A 229 10.66 20.65 16.09
C LEU A 229 12.07 20.31 16.60
N SER A 230 12.25 19.08 17.07
CA SER A 230 13.53 18.59 17.59
C SER A 230 14.36 17.78 16.60
N GLY A 231 13.85 17.51 15.39
CA GLY A 231 14.52 16.68 14.38
C GLY A 231 14.65 15.20 14.76
N HIS A 232 13.97 14.74 15.81
CA HIS A 232 14.11 13.36 16.31
C HIS A 232 13.19 12.38 15.58
N LYS A 233 13.66 11.14 15.46
CA LYS A 233 12.86 10.00 15.03
C LYS A 233 12.13 9.40 16.22
N THR A 234 10.86 9.06 16.03
CA THR A 234 9.98 8.66 17.12
C THR A 234 9.16 7.43 16.76
N ILE A 235 8.92 6.55 17.72
CA ILE A 235 7.99 5.43 17.58
C ILE A 235 7.01 5.41 18.75
N CYS A 236 5.72 5.26 18.44
CA CYS A 236 4.63 5.26 19.41
C CYS A 236 3.92 3.91 19.40
N PHE A 237 3.78 3.28 20.56
CA PHE A 237 3.06 2.02 20.73
C PHE A 237 1.71 2.29 21.41
N VAL A 238 0.64 2.23 20.61
CA VAL A 238 -0.73 2.50 21.03
C VAL A 238 -1.43 1.17 21.28
N THR A 239 -1.89 0.95 22.52
CA THR A 239 -2.65 -0.25 22.86
C THR A 239 -4.14 0.03 22.77
N GLY A 240 -4.94 -1.01 22.56
CA GLY A 240 -6.38 -0.86 22.68
C GLY A 240 -7.09 -2.19 22.79
N VAL A 241 -8.16 -2.20 23.59
CA VAL A 241 -9.00 -3.39 23.76
C VAL A 241 -9.64 -3.81 22.43
N PRO A 242 -10.05 -5.08 22.27
CA PRO A 242 -10.79 -5.51 21.08
C PRO A 242 -12.03 -4.64 20.85
N GLY A 243 -12.15 -4.09 19.64
CA GLY A 243 -13.25 -3.20 19.29
C GLY A 243 -13.10 -1.73 19.72
N ALA A 244 -11.98 -1.33 20.33
CA ALA A 244 -11.69 0.07 20.68
C ALA A 244 -11.52 1.03 19.50
N GLY A 245 -11.71 0.56 18.27
CA GLY A 245 -11.56 1.39 17.09
C GLY A 245 -10.12 1.75 16.75
N LYS A 246 -9.13 0.91 17.06
CA LYS A 246 -7.72 1.15 16.72
C LYS A 246 -7.51 1.51 15.25
N THR A 247 -8.02 0.69 14.34
CA THR A 247 -8.00 0.96 12.89
C THR A 247 -8.64 2.32 12.56
N LEU A 248 -9.77 2.67 13.19
CA LEU A 248 -10.42 3.97 13.00
C LEU A 248 -9.56 5.13 13.53
N ALA A 249 -8.94 4.96 14.70
CA ALA A 249 -8.01 5.92 15.28
C ALA A 249 -6.81 6.15 14.36
N GLY A 250 -6.20 5.07 13.86
CA GLY A 250 -5.09 5.13 12.92
C GLY A 250 -5.43 5.84 11.63
N LEU A 251 -6.58 5.52 11.04
CA LEU A 251 -7.07 6.21 9.85
C LEU A 251 -7.26 7.70 10.14
N ASN A 252 -7.92 8.05 11.25
CA ASN A 252 -8.13 9.45 11.65
C ASN A 252 -6.82 10.22 11.78
N ILE A 253 -5.81 9.63 12.41
CA ILE A 253 -4.47 10.24 12.56
C ILE A 253 -3.84 10.45 11.18
N ALA A 254 -3.84 9.43 10.32
CA ALA A 254 -3.28 9.52 8.97
C ALA A 254 -3.92 10.68 8.16
N ILE A 255 -5.23 10.85 8.28
CA ILE A 255 -5.99 11.88 7.58
C ILE A 255 -5.73 13.27 8.15
N GLN A 256 -5.81 13.42 9.47
CA GLN A 256 -5.60 14.71 10.14
C GLN A 256 -4.22 15.27 9.82
N ARG A 257 -3.20 14.40 9.78
CA ARG A 257 -1.84 14.80 9.41
C ARG A 257 -1.71 15.27 7.97
N LYS A 258 -2.36 14.58 7.05
CA LYS A 258 -2.46 15.00 5.66
C LYS A 258 -3.16 16.37 5.51
N ASN A 259 -4.05 16.72 6.44
CA ASN A 259 -4.77 17.99 6.44
C ASN A 259 -3.96 19.18 6.95
N THR A 260 -3.11 18.98 7.96
CA THR A 260 -2.46 20.08 8.67
C THR A 260 -1.13 20.48 8.04
N HIS A 261 -0.44 19.57 7.33
CA HIS A 261 0.91 19.82 6.82
C HIS A 261 1.12 19.18 5.44
N GLN A 262 1.29 20.02 4.40
CA GLN A 262 1.49 19.55 3.01
C GLN A 262 2.77 18.72 2.82
N ASP A 263 3.81 18.95 3.64
CA ASP A 263 5.09 18.24 3.58
C ASP A 263 5.14 16.96 4.43
N GLU A 264 3.99 16.54 4.96
CA GLU A 264 3.85 15.37 5.84
C GLU A 264 2.91 14.35 5.20
N HIS A 265 3.47 13.54 4.33
CA HIS A 265 2.76 12.38 3.85
C HIS A 265 2.64 11.37 5.01
N ALA A 266 1.39 11.13 5.41
CA ALA A 266 1.03 10.11 6.38
C ALA A 266 0.35 8.94 5.68
N ILE A 267 0.73 7.72 6.07
CA ILE A 267 0.23 6.48 5.48
C ILE A 267 -0.25 5.51 6.55
N PHE A 268 -1.33 4.80 6.23
CA PHE A 268 -1.87 3.70 7.00
C PHE A 268 -1.49 2.38 6.30
N LEU A 269 -0.70 1.57 7.00
CA LEU A 269 -0.24 0.25 6.57
C LEU A 269 -0.98 -0.83 7.35
N SER A 270 -1.40 -1.89 6.65
CA SER A 270 -1.96 -3.08 7.28
C SER A 270 -1.44 -4.35 6.61
N GLY A 271 -1.19 -5.38 7.40
CA GLY A 271 -0.92 -6.74 6.93
C GLY A 271 -2.18 -7.52 6.52
N ASN A 272 -3.37 -6.99 6.83
CA ASN A 272 -4.64 -7.62 6.51
C ASN A 272 -5.16 -7.12 5.15
N GLY A 273 -4.75 -7.79 4.07
CA GLY A 273 -5.18 -7.47 2.69
C GLY A 273 -6.70 -7.34 2.53
N PRO A 274 -7.51 -8.32 2.98
CA PRO A 274 -8.97 -8.21 2.94
C PRO A 274 -9.53 -6.98 3.66
N LEU A 275 -8.97 -6.59 4.81
CA LEU A 275 -9.38 -5.36 5.51
C LEU A 275 -9.06 -4.12 4.68
N VAL A 276 -7.88 -4.05 4.07
CA VAL A 276 -7.48 -2.95 3.18
C VAL A 276 -8.47 -2.82 2.03
N ASP A 277 -8.87 -3.92 1.40
CA ASP A 277 -9.80 -3.92 0.28
C ASP A 277 -11.21 -3.49 0.70
N VAL A 278 -11.71 -4.00 1.84
CA VAL A 278 -13.02 -3.60 2.39
C VAL A 278 -13.04 -2.12 2.77
N LEU A 279 -11.99 -1.61 3.42
CA LEU A 279 -11.89 -0.19 3.77
C LEU A 279 -11.88 0.67 2.52
N ARG A 280 -11.02 0.34 1.55
CA ARG A 280 -10.95 1.04 0.26
C ARG A 280 -12.29 1.08 -0.46
N GLU A 281 -12.96 -0.05 -0.53
CA GLU A 281 -14.27 -0.19 -1.17
C GLU A 281 -15.35 0.61 -0.44
N ALA A 282 -15.44 0.51 0.89
CA ALA A 282 -16.45 1.19 1.69
C ALA A 282 -16.34 2.72 1.58
N LEU A 283 -15.12 3.25 1.67
CA LEU A 283 -14.83 4.67 1.52
C LEU A 283 -15.16 5.18 0.12
N SER A 284 -14.77 4.39 -0.90
CA SER A 284 -15.01 4.75 -2.29
C SER A 284 -16.49 4.73 -2.64
N GLN A 285 -17.26 3.77 -2.10
CA GLN A 285 -18.71 3.73 -2.30
C GLN A 285 -19.42 4.91 -1.65
N ASP A 286 -19.00 5.32 -0.46
CA ASP A 286 -19.65 6.42 0.27
C ASP A 286 -19.39 7.78 -0.40
N GLU A 287 -18.15 8.05 -0.83
CA GLU A 287 -17.84 9.26 -1.61
C GLU A 287 -18.67 9.31 -2.91
N ALA A 288 -18.71 8.20 -3.64
CA ALA A 288 -19.51 8.09 -4.87
C ALA A 288 -21.03 8.20 -4.63
N ARG A 289 -21.52 7.94 -3.41
CA ARG A 289 -22.93 8.16 -3.04
C ARG A 289 -23.18 9.63 -2.71
N ARG A 290 -22.29 10.28 -1.94
CA ARG A 290 -22.41 11.70 -1.60
C ARG A 290 -22.30 12.60 -2.83
N SER A 291 -21.38 12.27 -3.74
CA SER A 291 -21.14 13.04 -4.96
C SER A 291 -22.33 13.06 -5.93
N LYS A 292 -23.29 12.12 -5.79
CA LYS A 292 -24.53 12.14 -6.58
C LYS A 292 -25.44 13.33 -6.27
N ASN A 293 -25.31 13.91 -5.07
CA ASN A 293 -26.11 15.03 -4.60
C ASN A 293 -25.37 16.38 -4.77
N THR A 294 -24.16 16.37 -5.32
CA THR A 294 -23.37 17.58 -5.62
C THR A 294 -23.29 17.82 -7.13
N SER A 295 -22.93 19.04 -7.52
CA SER A 295 -22.72 19.42 -8.94
C SER A 295 -21.59 18.64 -9.60
N GLU A 296 -20.61 18.14 -8.83
CA GLU A 296 -19.52 17.30 -9.30
C GLU A 296 -19.78 15.82 -8.97
N LYS A 297 -19.95 15.00 -10.01
CA LYS A 297 -20.09 13.54 -9.89
C LYS A 297 -18.72 12.88 -9.90
N VAL A 298 -18.22 12.53 -8.73
CA VAL A 298 -17.00 11.72 -8.58
C VAL A 298 -17.31 10.25 -8.90
N SER A 299 -16.51 9.64 -9.77
CA SER A 299 -16.66 8.22 -10.09
C SER A 299 -16.08 7.31 -8.99
N LYS A 300 -16.66 6.12 -8.80
CA LYS A 300 -16.15 5.13 -7.82
C LYS A 300 -14.67 4.78 -8.06
N LYS A 301 -14.22 4.73 -9.32
CA LYS A 301 -12.82 4.42 -9.66
C LYS A 301 -11.88 5.53 -9.22
N GLU A 302 -12.28 6.78 -9.41
CA GLU A 302 -11.52 7.93 -8.95
C GLU A 302 -11.40 7.94 -7.42
N SER A 303 -12.51 7.68 -6.71
CA SER A 303 -12.55 7.51 -5.26
C SER A 303 -11.61 6.39 -4.76
N LEU A 304 -11.57 5.27 -5.49
CA LEU A 304 -10.69 4.15 -5.15
C LEU A 304 -9.22 4.54 -5.28
N ARG A 305 -8.86 5.30 -6.31
CA ARG A 305 -7.49 5.80 -6.49
C ARG A 305 -7.08 6.74 -5.36
N LYS A 306 -7.97 7.65 -4.95
CA LYS A 306 -7.75 8.53 -3.80
C LYS A 306 -7.43 7.71 -2.54
N THR A 307 -8.23 6.66 -2.28
CA THR A 307 -8.07 5.81 -1.09
C THR A 307 -6.79 4.97 -1.11
N ARG A 308 -6.32 4.55 -2.29
CA ARG A 308 -5.04 3.82 -2.44
C ARG A 308 -3.82 4.65 -2.01
N SER A 309 -3.90 5.98 -2.05
CA SER A 309 -2.74 6.83 -1.70
C SER A 309 -2.34 6.76 -0.22
N PHE A 310 -3.26 6.49 0.70
CA PHE A 310 -2.97 6.50 2.14
C PHE A 310 -3.39 5.23 2.89
N ILE A 311 -4.22 4.34 2.33
CA ILE A 311 -4.42 2.99 2.88
C ILE A 311 -3.66 2.02 1.97
N GLN A 312 -2.62 1.37 2.49
CA GLN A 312 -1.77 0.48 1.71
C GLN A 312 -1.47 -0.84 2.43
N ASN A 313 -1.13 -1.86 1.64
CA ASN A 313 -0.69 -3.13 2.17
C ASN A 313 0.80 -3.02 2.57
N ILE A 314 1.15 -3.51 3.75
CA ILE A 314 2.54 -3.49 4.25
C ILE A 314 3.52 -4.21 3.31
N HIS A 315 3.07 -5.27 2.63
CA HIS A 315 3.92 -6.03 1.72
C HIS A 315 4.31 -5.23 0.47
N HIS A 316 3.41 -4.37 -0.03
CA HIS A 316 3.74 -3.50 -1.16
C HIS A 316 4.78 -2.45 -0.76
N PHE A 317 4.63 -1.87 0.43
CA PHE A 317 5.60 -0.93 1.00
C PHE A 317 6.96 -1.62 1.19
N ARG A 318 6.96 -2.82 1.78
CA ARG A 318 8.18 -3.61 2.00
C ARG A 318 8.92 -3.90 0.70
N ASP A 319 8.19 -4.40 -0.30
CA ASP A 319 8.77 -4.83 -1.56
C ASP A 319 9.39 -3.66 -2.33
N GLU A 320 8.77 -2.47 -2.31
CA GLU A 320 9.36 -1.26 -2.91
C GLU A 320 10.67 -0.87 -2.22
N TYR A 321 10.66 -0.65 -0.91
CA TYR A 321 11.85 -0.19 -0.18
C TYR A 321 12.89 -1.27 0.05
N PHE A 322 12.59 -2.50 -0.37
CA PHE A 322 13.58 -3.52 -0.51
C PHE A 322 14.50 -3.22 -1.70
N GLU A 323 13.94 -2.78 -2.82
CA GLU A 323 14.66 -2.40 -4.03
C GLU A 323 15.20 -0.97 -3.93
N ASP A 324 14.33 -0.02 -3.62
CA ASP A 324 14.65 1.39 -3.44
C ASP A 324 15.30 1.61 -2.06
N LYS A 325 16.49 2.23 -2.05
CA LYS A 325 17.25 2.56 -0.84
C LYS A 325 17.08 4.01 -0.39
N THR A 326 16.32 4.81 -1.12
CA THR A 326 16.00 6.18 -0.73
C THR A 326 15.03 6.21 0.46
N PRO A 327 14.98 7.34 1.21
CA PRO A 327 13.98 7.52 2.24
C PRO A 327 12.56 7.64 1.66
N PRO A 328 11.55 7.10 2.36
CA PRO A 328 10.18 7.17 1.89
C PRO A 328 9.66 8.59 1.73
N VAL A 329 8.59 8.81 0.96
CA VAL A 329 7.95 10.14 0.92
C VAL A 329 7.23 10.42 2.24
N GLU A 330 6.82 9.35 2.91
CA GLU A 330 6.07 9.38 4.16
C GLU A 330 6.96 9.64 5.36
N LYS A 331 6.65 10.71 6.09
CA LYS A 331 7.30 10.99 7.37
C LYS A 331 6.54 10.41 8.55
N VAL A 332 5.28 10.01 8.36
CA VAL A 332 4.44 9.40 9.41
C VAL A 332 3.84 8.09 8.89
N VAL A 333 4.18 6.98 9.53
CA VAL A 333 3.64 5.66 9.22
C VAL A 333 2.78 5.18 10.38
N ILE A 334 1.54 4.80 10.08
CA ILE A 334 0.64 4.14 11.02
C ILE A 334 0.59 2.67 10.61
N PHE A 335 1.04 1.76 11.46
CA PHE A 335 0.97 0.32 11.22
C PHE A 335 -0.11 -0.32 12.10
N ASP A 336 -1.16 -0.80 11.46
CA ASP A 336 -2.25 -1.53 12.11
C ASP A 336 -1.89 -2.99 12.37
N GLU A 337 -2.33 -3.50 13.52
CA GLU A 337 -1.99 -4.83 14.03
C GLU A 337 -0.48 -5.09 14.07
N ALA A 338 0.31 -4.12 14.53
CA ALA A 338 1.77 -4.18 14.49
C ALA A 338 2.37 -5.38 15.26
N GLN A 339 1.62 -5.97 16.21
CA GLN A 339 2.02 -7.20 16.89
C GLN A 339 2.08 -8.43 15.97
N ARG A 340 1.39 -8.38 14.81
CA ARG A 340 1.38 -9.46 13.82
C ARG A 340 2.55 -9.40 12.84
N ALA A 341 3.49 -8.47 13.04
CA ALA A 341 4.69 -8.38 12.22
C ALA A 341 5.49 -9.69 12.27
N TRP A 342 5.94 -10.15 11.11
CA TRP A 342 6.72 -11.39 11.03
C TRP A 342 8.10 -11.25 11.66
N ASN A 343 8.48 -12.32 12.37
CA ASN A 343 9.81 -12.50 12.94
C ASN A 343 10.86 -12.71 11.85
N ARG A 344 12.14 -12.60 12.23
CA ARG A 344 13.25 -12.74 11.28
C ARG A 344 13.20 -14.03 10.48
N ALA A 345 12.89 -15.17 11.10
CA ALA A 345 12.87 -16.46 10.41
C ALA A 345 11.78 -16.52 9.33
N LYS A 346 10.55 -16.08 9.66
CA LYS A 346 9.41 -16.09 8.75
C LYS A 346 9.58 -15.08 7.61
N THR A 347 10.09 -13.89 7.91
CA THR A 347 10.39 -12.89 6.88
C THR A 347 11.49 -13.40 5.94
N SER A 348 12.53 -14.04 6.48
CA SER A 348 13.60 -14.63 5.68
C SER A 348 13.10 -15.79 4.79
N GLU A 349 12.27 -16.67 5.34
CA GLU A 349 11.63 -17.76 4.60
C GLU A 349 10.78 -17.21 3.44
N PHE A 350 9.95 -16.19 3.71
CA PHE A 350 9.14 -15.54 2.69
C PHE A 350 10.01 -14.91 1.59
N MET A 351 11.05 -14.16 1.98
CA MET A 351 11.94 -13.50 1.03
C MET A 351 12.73 -14.52 0.20
N LYS A 352 13.13 -15.65 0.79
CA LYS A 352 13.77 -16.75 0.07
C LYS A 352 12.81 -17.42 -0.91
N ALA A 353 11.61 -17.78 -0.44
CA ALA A 353 10.64 -18.54 -1.23
C ALA A 353 9.97 -17.72 -2.34
N LYS A 354 9.65 -16.44 -2.07
CA LYS A 354 8.85 -15.60 -2.98
C LYS A 354 9.67 -14.58 -3.75
N LYS A 355 10.88 -14.25 -3.30
CA LYS A 355 11.74 -13.23 -3.94
C LYS A 355 13.12 -13.75 -4.32
N GLY A 356 13.43 -15.02 -4.00
CA GLY A 356 14.73 -15.65 -4.30
C GLY A 356 15.90 -15.13 -3.45
N ILE A 357 15.63 -14.41 -2.36
CA ILE A 357 16.66 -13.74 -1.56
C ILE A 357 17.11 -14.66 -0.43
N GLN A 358 18.30 -15.24 -0.57
CA GLN A 358 18.82 -16.25 0.37
C GLN A 358 19.20 -15.68 1.75
N ASN A 359 19.61 -14.41 1.83
CA ASN A 359 20.23 -13.80 3.02
C ASN A 359 19.46 -12.57 3.54
N PHE A 360 18.13 -12.59 3.50
CA PHE A 360 17.37 -11.57 4.22
C PHE A 360 17.56 -11.79 5.72
N GLY A 361 18.01 -10.76 6.45
CA GLY A 361 18.51 -10.91 7.83
C GLY A 361 17.73 -10.15 8.88
N MET A 362 16.55 -9.63 8.54
CA MET A 362 15.75 -8.72 9.38
C MET A 362 14.35 -9.29 9.63
N SER A 363 13.69 -8.88 10.71
CA SER A 363 12.24 -9.06 10.88
C SER A 363 11.46 -7.99 10.10
N GLU A 364 10.14 -8.14 10.00
CA GLU A 364 9.30 -7.15 9.31
C GLU A 364 9.25 -5.81 10.06
N SER A 365 9.23 -5.86 11.39
CA SER A 365 9.32 -4.67 12.25
C SER A 365 10.66 -3.95 12.10
N GLU A 366 11.77 -4.70 12.17
CA GLU A 366 13.10 -4.15 11.97
C GLU A 366 13.24 -3.51 10.58
N PHE A 367 12.71 -4.19 9.55
CA PHE A 367 12.74 -3.66 8.19
C PHE A 367 11.96 -2.34 8.08
N LEU A 368 10.75 -2.25 8.63
CA LEU A 368 9.97 -1.00 8.60
C LEU A 368 10.71 0.15 9.31
N ILE A 369 11.29 -0.11 10.48
CA ILE A 369 12.09 0.90 11.19
C ILE A 369 13.28 1.31 10.33
N SER A 370 14.00 0.35 9.73
CA SER A 370 15.16 0.63 8.86
C SER A 370 14.81 1.49 7.64
N VAL A 371 13.60 1.34 7.08
CA VAL A 371 13.13 2.15 5.94
C VAL A 371 12.88 3.59 6.38
N MET A 372 12.16 3.77 7.48
CA MET A 372 11.88 5.10 8.03
C MET A 372 13.15 5.77 8.57
N ASP A 373 14.12 4.99 9.04
CA ASP A 373 15.40 5.50 9.56
C ASP A 373 16.29 6.11 8.47
N ARG A 374 15.97 5.92 7.20
CA ARG A 374 16.68 6.56 6.08
C ARG A 374 16.44 8.06 6.01
N HIS A 375 15.42 8.58 6.68
CA HIS A 375 15.22 10.02 6.78
C HIS A 375 16.36 10.67 7.58
N GLU A 376 16.93 11.75 7.05
CA GLU A 376 17.89 12.58 7.80
C GLU A 376 17.19 13.38 8.91
N GLY A 377 15.93 13.79 8.66
CA GLY A 377 15.11 14.55 9.61
C GLY A 377 14.15 13.70 10.43
N ALA A 378 13.19 14.39 11.06
CA ALA A 378 12.19 13.75 11.89
C ALA A 378 11.24 12.86 11.07
N CYS A 379 10.96 11.67 11.62
CA CYS A 379 9.89 10.79 11.17
C CYS A 379 9.22 10.10 12.36
N THR A 380 8.03 9.57 12.18
CA THR A 380 7.28 8.89 13.23
C THR A 380 6.63 7.59 12.75
N ILE A 381 6.79 6.53 13.54
CA ILE A 381 6.04 5.27 13.38
C ILE A 381 5.01 5.17 14.50
N ILE A 382 3.76 4.85 14.19
CA ILE A 382 2.69 4.58 15.15
C ILE A 382 2.26 3.13 14.99
N CYS A 383 2.56 2.32 15.99
CA CYS A 383 2.17 0.92 16.05
C CYS A 383 0.84 0.80 16.81
N LEU A 384 -0.21 0.36 16.13
CA LEU A 384 -1.51 0.07 16.76
C LEU A 384 -1.57 -1.40 17.14
N ILE A 385 -1.85 -1.67 18.43
CA ILE A 385 -1.66 -2.99 19.02
C ILE A 385 -2.94 -3.51 19.66
N GLY A 386 -3.33 -4.73 19.32
CA GLY A 386 -4.30 -5.52 20.08
C GLY A 386 -3.59 -6.55 20.94
N GLY A 387 -3.77 -6.50 22.26
CA GLY A 387 -3.14 -7.47 23.17
C GLY A 387 -3.65 -8.90 22.97
N GLY A 388 -2.73 -9.88 23.00
CA GLY A 388 -3.03 -11.30 22.85
C GLY A 388 -3.61 -11.69 21.48
N GLN A 389 -3.21 -10.99 20.42
CA GLN A 389 -3.71 -11.21 19.06
C GLN A 389 -2.63 -11.73 18.09
N GLU A 390 -1.55 -12.31 18.63
CA GLU A 390 -0.56 -13.07 17.88
C GLU A 390 -1.11 -14.48 17.61
N ILE A 391 -1.84 -14.64 16.50
CA ILE A 391 -2.60 -15.84 16.17
C ILE A 391 -1.95 -16.71 15.09
N ASN A 392 -0.95 -16.20 14.35
CA ASN A 392 -0.31 -16.93 13.25
C ASN A 392 1.14 -17.30 13.55
N THR A 393 1.60 -18.38 12.92
CA THR A 393 2.99 -18.83 12.98
C THR A 393 3.94 -17.76 12.44
N GLY A 394 4.97 -17.45 13.24
CA GLY A 394 6.00 -16.49 12.86
C GLY A 394 5.73 -15.05 13.28
N GLU A 395 4.59 -14.77 13.92
CA GLU A 395 4.35 -13.48 14.59
C GLU A 395 5.17 -13.44 15.90
N ALA A 396 6.06 -12.44 16.05
CA ALA A 396 6.92 -12.32 17.25
C ALA A 396 6.39 -11.32 18.31
N GLY A 397 5.22 -10.73 18.08
CA GLY A 397 4.63 -9.76 18.99
C GLY A 397 5.48 -8.48 19.09
N LEU A 398 5.35 -7.80 20.23
CA LEU A 398 6.07 -6.55 20.47
C LEU A 398 7.55 -6.73 20.83
N GLU A 399 7.94 -7.92 21.29
CA GLU A 399 9.31 -8.15 21.72
C GLU A 399 10.32 -7.92 20.60
N GLU A 400 9.97 -8.28 19.37
CA GLU A 400 10.82 -8.07 18.19
C GLU A 400 11.01 -6.57 17.87
N TRP A 401 9.96 -5.76 18.06
CA TRP A 401 10.05 -4.30 17.88
C TRP A 401 11.04 -3.69 18.87
N PHE A 402 10.90 -4.02 20.15
CA PHE A 402 11.76 -3.47 21.19
C PHE A 402 13.20 -4.00 21.11
N LYS A 403 13.40 -5.26 20.73
CA LYS A 403 14.75 -5.80 20.44
C LYS A 403 15.42 -5.03 19.31
N SER A 404 14.70 -4.78 18.22
CA SER A 404 15.20 -3.99 17.08
C SER A 404 15.59 -2.56 17.51
N LEU A 405 14.73 -1.89 18.29
CA LEU A 405 14.99 -0.55 18.81
C LEU A 405 16.20 -0.53 19.76
N LYS A 406 16.31 -1.51 20.64
CA LYS A 406 17.41 -1.63 21.60
C LYS A 406 18.76 -1.89 20.92
N GLU A 407 18.79 -2.80 19.96
CA GLU A 407 20.04 -3.31 19.38
C GLU A 407 20.52 -2.52 18.17
N ARG A 408 19.60 -1.98 17.35
CA ARG A 408 19.92 -1.38 16.05
C ARG A 408 19.51 0.07 15.91
N PHE A 409 18.49 0.52 16.63
CA PHE A 409 17.95 1.88 16.50
C PHE A 409 17.87 2.64 17.85
N PRO A 410 18.95 2.67 18.66
CA PRO A 410 18.91 3.25 20.00
C PRO A 410 18.71 4.77 20.01
N HIS A 411 18.87 5.45 18.87
CA HIS A 411 18.62 6.88 18.71
C HIS A 411 17.13 7.24 18.57
N TRP A 412 16.25 6.27 18.36
CA TRP A 412 14.81 6.51 18.26
C TRP A 412 14.20 6.80 19.63
N LYS A 413 13.33 7.82 19.70
CA LYS A 413 12.54 8.11 20.88
C LYS A 413 11.31 7.20 20.93
N ILE A 414 11.14 6.49 22.04
CA ILE A 414 10.10 5.48 22.18
C ILE A 414 9.04 6.02 23.14
N PHE A 415 7.78 6.02 22.70
CA PHE A 415 6.60 6.32 23.52
C PHE A 415 5.68 5.11 23.53
N TYR A 416 5.15 4.76 24.69
CA TYR A 416 4.34 3.54 24.81
C TYR A 416 3.24 3.68 25.85
N SER A 417 2.15 2.96 25.64
CA SER A 417 1.11 2.82 26.66
C SER A 417 1.61 2.02 27.85
N ASP A 418 1.39 2.52 29.07
CA ASP A 418 1.82 1.89 30.34
C ASP A 418 1.36 0.42 30.47
N LEU A 419 0.26 0.05 29.82
CA LEU A 419 -0.21 -1.34 29.81
C LEU A 419 0.77 -2.32 29.18
N ILE A 420 1.67 -1.88 28.30
CA ILE A 420 2.62 -2.77 27.64
C ILE A 420 3.59 -3.42 28.65
N VAL A 421 3.94 -2.71 29.73
CA VAL A 421 4.82 -3.22 30.79
C VAL A 421 4.06 -3.85 31.95
N HIS A 422 2.76 -3.54 32.10
CA HIS A 422 1.95 -4.01 33.23
C HIS A 422 1.01 -5.18 32.89
N ASP A 423 0.74 -5.45 31.61
CA ASP A 423 -0.11 -6.55 31.15
C ASP A 423 0.73 -7.59 30.38
N ASN A 424 0.76 -8.81 30.91
CA ASN A 424 1.46 -9.97 30.35
C ASN A 424 0.98 -10.38 28.94
N ASN A 425 -0.11 -9.79 28.44
CA ASN A 425 -0.59 -9.97 27.07
C ASN A 425 0.23 -9.23 26.00
N TYR A 426 1.19 -8.37 26.37
CA TYR A 426 1.97 -7.57 25.43
C TYR A 426 3.46 -7.96 25.39
N VAL A 427 4.16 -7.83 26.52
CA VAL A 427 5.59 -8.19 26.66
C VAL A 427 5.75 -9.11 27.86
N LYS A 428 6.49 -10.21 27.69
CA LYS A 428 6.68 -11.21 28.74
C LYS A 428 8.10 -11.23 29.29
N ASP A 429 9.09 -10.81 28.50
CA ASP A 429 10.49 -10.74 28.90
C ASP A 429 10.75 -9.63 29.96
N PRO A 430 11.09 -9.98 31.22
CA PRO A 430 11.34 -9.01 32.28
C PRO A 430 12.55 -8.09 32.01
N ALA A 431 13.57 -8.60 31.31
CA ALA A 431 14.76 -7.82 30.99
C ALA A 431 14.43 -6.72 29.96
N LEU A 432 13.49 -7.01 29.06
CA LEU A 432 13.00 -6.06 28.07
C LEU A 432 12.09 -5.00 28.74
N ILE A 433 11.24 -5.42 29.68
CA ILE A 433 10.42 -4.50 30.48
C ILE A 433 11.28 -3.48 31.22
N SER A 434 12.28 -3.94 31.98
CA SER A 434 13.19 -3.04 32.72
C SER A 434 13.97 -2.09 31.80
N TRP A 435 14.35 -2.56 30.61
CA TRP A 435 14.98 -1.71 29.60
C TRP A 435 14.02 -0.62 29.08
N MET A 436 12.76 -0.96 28.80
CA MET A 436 11.76 0.02 28.36
C MET A 436 11.49 1.08 29.41
N GLU A 437 11.33 0.69 30.68
CA GLU A 437 11.11 1.64 31.78
C GLU A 437 12.24 2.67 31.94
N SER A 438 13.45 2.35 31.47
CA SER A 438 14.62 3.24 31.55
C SER A 438 14.92 4.01 30.25
N HIS A 439 14.51 3.50 29.08
CA HIS A 439 14.89 4.06 27.77
C HIS A 439 13.70 4.56 26.94
N ALA A 440 12.48 4.30 27.36
CA ALA A 440 11.25 4.71 26.70
C ALA A 440 10.37 5.55 27.63
N LYS A 441 9.46 6.34 27.06
CA LYS A 441 8.52 7.17 27.81
C LYS A 441 7.14 6.54 27.85
N ALA A 442 6.73 6.14 29.04
CA ALA A 442 5.36 5.77 29.38
C ALA A 442 4.41 6.96 29.15
N GLU A 443 3.31 6.72 28.45
CA GLU A 443 2.27 7.71 28.15
C GLU A 443 0.88 7.07 28.26
N PRO A 444 0.12 7.36 29.34
CA PRO A 444 -1.18 6.75 29.59
C PRO A 444 -2.20 7.02 28.47
N ASN A 445 -2.08 8.17 27.79
CA ASN A 445 -2.97 8.56 26.71
C ASN A 445 -2.73 7.77 25.41
N LEU A 446 -1.75 6.87 25.35
CA LEU A 446 -1.58 5.93 24.24
C LEU A 446 -2.42 4.64 24.41
N HIS A 447 -3.42 4.65 25.29
CA HIS A 447 -4.33 3.52 25.51
C HIS A 447 -5.77 3.83 25.08
N LEU A 448 -6.25 3.13 24.07
CA LEU A 448 -7.66 3.10 23.67
C LEU A 448 -8.43 2.08 24.53
N GLY A 449 -8.82 2.52 25.72
CA GLY A 449 -9.42 1.67 26.76
C GLY A 449 -10.92 1.42 26.64
N VAL A 450 -11.63 2.13 25.76
CA VAL A 450 -13.08 1.99 25.59
C VAL A 450 -13.39 1.31 24.27
N SER A 451 -14.17 0.23 24.30
CA SER A 451 -14.63 -0.45 23.08
C SER A 451 -15.68 0.42 22.37
N LEU A 452 -15.48 0.74 21.08
CA LEU A 452 -16.49 1.42 20.25
C LEU A 452 -17.67 0.51 19.90
N ARG A 453 -17.58 -0.79 20.21
CA ARG A 453 -18.70 -1.70 20.06
C ARG A 453 -19.68 -1.39 21.19
N SER A 454 -20.99 -1.36 20.89
CA SER A 454 -22.02 -1.10 21.92
C SER A 454 -21.73 -1.89 23.20
N PHE A 455 -22.02 -1.34 24.39
CA PHE A 455 -21.86 -1.95 25.73
C PHE A 455 -22.10 -3.47 25.81
N ARG A 456 -22.98 -4.01 24.95
CA ARG A 456 -23.33 -5.43 24.81
C ARG A 456 -22.18 -6.31 24.27
N ALA A 457 -21.35 -5.79 23.37
CA ALA A 457 -20.22 -6.51 22.76
C ALA A 457 -19.00 -6.55 23.68
N GLU A 458 -18.89 -5.60 24.61
CA GLU A 458 -17.89 -5.59 25.67
C GLU A 458 -18.09 -6.80 26.61
N LYS A 459 -19.34 -7.05 27.04
CA LYS A 459 -19.69 -8.23 27.84
C LYS A 459 -19.43 -9.54 27.08
N LEU A 460 -19.67 -9.59 25.78
CA LEU A 460 -19.34 -10.75 24.96
C LEU A 460 -17.83 -11.01 24.89
N SER A 461 -17.03 -9.96 24.68
CA SER A 461 -15.57 -10.08 24.60
C SER A 461 -14.97 -10.47 25.95
N ALA A 462 -15.48 -9.90 27.05
CA ALA A 462 -15.09 -10.26 28.41
C ALA A 462 -15.45 -11.73 28.72
N PHE A 463 -16.64 -12.19 28.33
CA PHE A 463 -17.02 -13.59 28.46
C PHE A 463 -16.05 -14.53 27.71
N VAL A 464 -15.73 -14.22 26.45
CA VAL A 464 -14.80 -15.01 25.64
C VAL A 464 -13.41 -15.03 26.28
N LYS A 465 -12.89 -13.88 26.74
CA LYS A 465 -11.59 -13.81 27.42
C LYS A 465 -11.57 -14.66 28.69
N SER A 466 -12.55 -14.49 29.59
CA SER A 466 -12.62 -15.29 30.82
C SER A 466 -12.80 -16.78 30.55
N ALA A 467 -13.47 -17.16 29.45
CA ALA A 467 -13.58 -18.55 29.02
C ALA A 467 -12.24 -19.12 28.53
N LEU A 468 -11.50 -18.37 27.71
CA LEU A 468 -10.18 -18.77 27.20
C LEU A 468 -9.12 -18.81 28.32
N ASP A 469 -9.17 -17.87 29.27
CA ASP A 469 -8.28 -17.80 30.44
C ASP A 469 -8.64 -18.84 31.53
N LEU A 470 -9.60 -19.74 31.27
CA LEU A 470 -10.09 -20.76 32.20
C LEU A 470 -10.67 -20.21 33.52
N LYS A 471 -11.05 -18.93 33.55
CA LYS A 471 -11.73 -18.26 34.69
C LYS A 471 -13.21 -18.61 34.72
N LYS A 472 -13.52 -19.86 35.05
CA LYS A 472 -14.88 -20.44 34.97
C LYS A 472 -15.96 -19.65 35.72
N ALA A 473 -15.66 -19.16 36.92
CA ALA A 473 -16.63 -18.43 37.74
C ALA A 473 -17.02 -17.09 37.11
N GLU A 474 -16.02 -16.33 36.66
CA GLU A 474 -16.19 -15.04 36.00
C GLU A 474 -16.91 -15.20 34.65
N ALA A 475 -16.49 -16.17 33.83
CA ALA A 475 -17.14 -16.46 32.54
C ALA A 475 -18.62 -16.85 32.72
N LYS A 476 -18.94 -17.71 33.70
CA LYS A 476 -20.31 -18.13 33.98
C LYS A 476 -21.19 -16.95 34.41
N GLN A 477 -20.65 -16.05 35.23
CA GLN A 477 -21.36 -14.87 35.69
C GLN A 477 -21.71 -13.94 34.52
N ILE A 478 -20.72 -13.55 33.72
CA ILE A 478 -20.90 -12.65 32.57
C ILE A 478 -21.92 -13.23 31.58
N TYR A 479 -21.83 -14.54 31.30
CA TYR A 479 -22.78 -15.20 30.39
C TYR A 479 -24.21 -15.17 30.91
N THR A 480 -24.40 -15.53 32.19
CA THR A 480 -25.73 -15.66 32.79
C THR A 480 -26.42 -14.32 32.92
N GLU A 481 -25.69 -13.28 33.34
CA GLU A 481 -26.25 -11.96 33.63
C GLU A 481 -26.41 -11.10 32.37
N ASN A 482 -25.57 -11.27 31.35
CA ASN A 482 -25.51 -10.31 30.24
C ASN A 482 -25.75 -10.90 28.84
N LEU A 483 -25.57 -12.21 28.62
CA LEU A 483 -25.52 -12.78 27.25
C LEU A 483 -26.55 -13.88 26.96
N ARG A 484 -26.95 -14.66 27.98
CA ARG A 484 -27.77 -15.87 27.83
C ARG A 484 -29.08 -15.68 27.06
N SER A 485 -29.73 -14.53 27.21
CA SER A 485 -31.04 -14.25 26.57
C SER A 485 -30.96 -14.00 25.07
N LYS A 486 -29.78 -13.68 24.53
CA LYS A 486 -29.58 -13.32 23.11
C LYS A 486 -28.56 -14.18 22.38
N TYR A 487 -27.57 -14.72 23.09
CA TYR A 487 -26.56 -15.65 22.57
C TYR A 487 -26.66 -16.99 23.31
N PRO A 488 -27.74 -17.76 23.12
CA PRO A 488 -27.85 -19.07 23.75
C PRO A 488 -26.76 -19.99 23.19
N ILE A 489 -25.93 -20.53 24.08
CA ILE A 489 -25.05 -21.65 23.79
C ILE A 489 -25.95 -22.86 23.58
N VAL A 490 -26.02 -23.33 22.34
CA VAL A 490 -26.73 -24.54 21.94
C VAL A 490 -25.68 -25.63 21.77
N LEU A 491 -25.86 -26.76 22.45
CA LEU A 491 -24.96 -27.91 22.42
C LEU A 491 -25.32 -28.88 21.30
#